data_AF-A0A0Q8CSY3-F1
#
_entry.id   AF-A0A0Q8CSY3-F1
#
_cell.length_a   1.000
_cell.length_b   1.000
_cell.length_c   1.000
_cell.angle_alpha   90.00
_cell.angle_beta   90.00
_cell.angle_gamma   90.00
#
_symmetry.space_group_name_H-M   'P 1'
#
loop_
_entity.id
_entity.type
_entity.pdbx_description
1 polymer ?
#
loop_
_entity_poly.entity_id
_entity_poly.type
_entity_poly.pdbx_seq_one_letter_code
_entity_poly.pdbx_strand_id
1 'polypeptide(L)' 'MGIEYKVRFEVPQRYDRSVVAGKLPTAAAAAGAIYGYELEADGYYFIDHLVDPAIAAMAFRRLVDEALRHSDLVQILEP' A
#
# COMPACT_ATOMS: atom_id res chain seq x y z
N MET A 1 -13.69 -1.86 11.40
CA MET A 1 -12.52 -2.75 11.45
C MET A 1 -12.14 -3.08 10.02
N GLY A 2 -10.88 -2.89 9.65
CA GLY A 2 -10.35 -3.18 8.32
C GLY A 2 -9.46 -4.42 8.33
N ILE A 3 -8.89 -4.76 7.18
CA ILE A 3 -7.84 -5.79 7.08
C ILE A 3 -6.50 -5.08 6.90
N GLU A 4 -5.53 -5.46 7.70
CA GLU A 4 -4.22 -4.84 7.73
C GLU A 4 -3.20 -5.74 7.05
N TYR A 5 -2.28 -5.13 6.30
CA TYR A 5 -1.25 -5.83 5.55
C TYR A 5 0.07 -5.09 5.68
N LYS A 6 1.14 -5.84 5.92
CA LYS A 6 2.51 -5.35 5.82
C LYS A 6 3.15 -5.90 4.55
N VAL A 7 3.47 -5.01 3.61
CA VAL A 7 4.21 -5.31 2.39
C VAL A 7 5.68 -4.99 2.65
N ARG A 8 6.47 -5.99 3.06
CA ARG A 8 7.89 -5.82 3.37
C ARG A 8 8.75 -5.96 2.12
N PHE A 9 9.71 -5.05 1.98
CA PHE A 9 10.70 -5.04 0.91
C PHE A 9 11.91 -4.20 1.33
N GLU A 10 13.03 -4.33 0.61
CA GLU A 10 14.18 -3.46 0.83
C GLU A 10 13.88 -2.04 0.33
N VAL A 11 13.54 -1.12 1.25
CA VAL A 11 13.25 0.27 0.92
C VAL A 11 14.57 1.00 0.58
N PRO A 12 14.71 1.58 -0.63
CA PRO A 12 15.92 2.32 -0.99
C PRO A 12 16.14 3.54 -0.09
N GLN A 13 17.39 3.86 0.27
CA GLN A 13 17.72 5.01 1.14
C GLN A 13 17.24 6.38 0.61
N ARG A 14 16.95 6.49 -0.70
CA ARG A 14 16.45 7.72 -1.35
C ARG A 14 15.07 7.51 -1.98
N TYR A 15 14.24 6.66 -1.36
CA TYR A 15 12.92 6.36 -1.87
C TYR A 15 12.00 7.60 -1.88
N ASP A 16 11.49 7.98 -3.06
CA ASP A 16 10.52 9.06 -3.19
C ASP A 16 9.09 8.52 -3.11
N ARG A 17 8.48 8.69 -1.93
CA ARG A 17 7.08 8.29 -1.66
C ARG A 17 6.05 9.01 -2.54
N SER A 18 6.39 10.14 -3.14
CA SER A 18 5.48 10.91 -3.99
C SER A 18 5.18 10.18 -5.30
N VAL A 19 6.13 9.35 -5.76
CA VAL A 19 6.00 8.56 -7.00
C VAL A 19 4.89 7.52 -6.89
N VAL A 20 4.73 6.88 -5.73
CA VAL A 20 3.63 5.93 -5.51
C VAL A 20 2.32 6.65 -5.23
N ALA A 21 2.34 7.74 -4.46
CA ALA A 21 1.15 8.53 -4.14
C ALA A 21 0.39 9.00 -5.39
N GLY A 22 1.11 9.41 -6.45
CA GLY A 22 0.50 9.84 -7.71
C GLY A 22 -0.08 8.70 -8.58
N LYS A 23 0.21 7.43 -8.26
CA LYS A 23 -0.30 6.25 -8.99
C LYS A 23 -1.46 5.56 -8.29
N LEU A 24 -1.73 5.93 -7.04
CA LEU A 24 -2.76 5.32 -6.23
C LEU A 24 -4.15 5.87 -6.60
N PRO A 25 -5.20 5.03 -6.58
CA PRO A 25 -6.56 5.51 -6.76
C PRO A 25 -6.98 6.42 -5.59
N THR A 26 -8.10 7.12 -5.70
CA THR A 26 -8.57 7.98 -4.62
C THR A 26 -8.88 7.16 -3.37
N ALA A 27 -8.21 7.46 -2.25
CA ALA A 27 -8.38 6.74 -0.98
C ALA A 27 -9.67 7.10 -0.22
N ALA A 28 -10.43 8.11 -0.67
CA ALA A 28 -11.64 8.59 0.00
C ALA A 28 -12.89 8.33 -0.84
N ALA A 29 -13.95 7.87 -0.18
CA ALA A 29 -15.31 7.77 -0.69
C ALA A 29 -16.27 8.61 0.15
N ALA A 30 -17.49 8.82 -0.34
CA ALA A 30 -18.55 9.50 0.41
C ALA A 30 -18.86 8.84 1.77
N ALA A 31 -18.62 7.52 1.89
CA ALA A 31 -18.85 6.73 3.09
C ALA A 31 -17.64 6.65 4.03
N GLY A 32 -16.51 7.28 3.71
CA GLY A 32 -15.27 7.22 4.50
C GLY A 32 -14.04 6.86 3.66
N ALA A 33 -12.90 6.63 4.33
CA ALA A 33 -11.70 6.16 3.66
C ALA A 33 -11.89 4.73 3.13
N ILE A 34 -11.51 4.49 1.88
CA ILE A 34 -11.53 3.17 1.24
C ILE A 34 -10.36 2.32 1.72
N TYR A 35 -9.18 2.95 1.83
CA TYR A 35 -7.97 2.34 2.34
C TYR A 35 -7.07 3.42 2.95
N GLY A 36 -6.11 2.99 3.76
CA GLY A 36 -5.01 3.80 4.28
C GLY A 36 -3.67 3.13 3.99
N TYR A 37 -2.59 3.91 3.91
CA TYR A 37 -1.25 3.35 3.84
C TYR A 37 -0.20 4.28 4.42
N GLU A 38 0.89 3.69 4.89
CA GLU A 38 2.07 4.39 5.39
C GLU A 38 3.33 3.67 4.90
N LEU A 39 4.39 4.44 4.64
CA LEU A 39 5.71 3.89 4.35
C LEU A 39 6.52 3.86 5.64
N GLU A 40 6.91 2.67 6.06
CA GLU A 40 7.79 2.42 7.19
C GLU A 40 9.19 2.04 6.73
N ALA A 41 10.13 1.86 7.67
CA ALA A 41 11.53 1.59 7.37
C ALA A 41 11.77 0.28 6.58
N ASP A 42 10.87 -0.70 6.74
CA ASP A 42 10.98 -2.03 6.12
C ASP A 42 9.84 -2.35 5.15
N GLY A 43 9.09 -1.34 4.71
CA GLY A 43 8.11 -1.46 3.63
C GLY A 43 6.80 -0.72 3.89
N TYR A 44 5.75 -1.05 3.14
CA TYR A 44 4.44 -0.41 3.27
C TYR A 44 3.59 -1.10 4.34
N TYR A 45 2.95 -0.30 5.18
CA TYR A 45 1.79 -0.72 5.96
C TYR A 45 0.53 -0.25 5.23
N PHE A 46 -0.43 -1.15 5.03
CA PHE A 46 -1.65 -0.90 4.27
C PHE A 46 -2.87 -1.40 5.07
N ILE A 47 -3.95 -0.61 5.05
CA ILE A 47 -5.21 -0.97 5.69
C ILE A 47 -6.33 -0.90 4.64
N ASP A 48 -7.01 -2.01 4.40
CA ASP A 48 -8.26 -2.07 3.65
C ASP A 48 -9.44 -1.78 4.60
N HIS A 49 -10.19 -0.71 4.37
CA HIS A 49 -11.36 -0.37 5.21
C HIS A 49 -12.65 -1.08 4.76
N LEU A 50 -12.59 -1.92 3.73
CA LEU A 50 -13.69 -2.73 3.20
C LEU A 50 -14.87 -1.91 2.66
N VAL A 51 -14.64 -0.63 2.33
CA VAL A 51 -15.67 0.27 1.77
C VAL A 51 -15.86 0.03 0.28
N ASP A 52 -14.77 -0.11 -0.46
CA ASP A 52 -14.76 -0.46 -1.88
C ASP A 52 -13.58 -1.42 -2.15
N PRO A 53 -13.84 -2.75 -2.12
CA PRO A 53 -12.80 -3.76 -2.28
C PRO A 53 -12.08 -3.70 -3.63
N ALA A 54 -12.73 -3.19 -4.69
CA ALA A 54 -12.11 -3.09 -6.01
C ALA A 54 -11.02 -1.99 -6.00
N ILE A 55 -11.34 -0.83 -5.44
CA ILE A 55 -10.39 0.27 -5.30
C ILE A 55 -9.27 -0.08 -4.31
N ALA A 56 -9.61 -0.70 -3.17
CA ALA A 56 -8.61 -1.14 -2.19
C ALA A 56 -7.65 -2.19 -2.80
N ALA A 57 -8.17 -3.19 -3.51
CA ALA A 57 -7.34 -4.20 -4.18
C ALA A 57 -6.43 -3.57 -5.27
N MET A 58 -6.93 -2.58 -6.01
CA MET A 58 -6.10 -1.82 -6.95
C MET A 58 -4.98 -1.06 -6.23
N ALA A 59 -5.27 -0.35 -5.15
CA ALA A 59 -4.28 0.37 -4.37
C ALA A 59 -3.21 -0.58 -3.80
N PHE A 60 -3.64 -1.68 -3.19
CA PHE A 60 -2.75 -2.71 -2.65
C PHE A 60 -1.82 -3.28 -3.72
N ARG A 61 -2.38 -3.65 -4.87
CA ARG A 61 -1.57 -4.14 -6.01
C ARG A 61 -0.54 -3.11 -6.46
N ARG A 62 -0.87 -1.81 -6.51
CA ARG A 62 0.09 -0.77 -6.88
C ARG A 62 1.25 -0.67 -5.90
N LEU A 63 1.01 -0.86 -4.60
CA LEU A 63 2.07 -0.89 -3.58
C LEU A 63 2.99 -2.10 -3.76
N VAL A 64 2.41 -3.29 -4.02
CA VAL A 64 3.17 -4.52 -4.29
C VAL A 64 3.99 -4.39 -5.58
N ASP A 65 3.37 -3.92 -6.67
CA ASP A 65 4.05 -3.69 -7.94
C ASP A 65 5.20 -2.68 -7.80
N GLU A 66 5.04 -1.66 -6.95
CA GLU A 66 6.11 -0.70 -6.66
C GLU A 66 7.21 -1.34 -5.82
N ALA A 67 6.89 -2.11 -4.78
CA ALA A 67 7.87 -2.82 -3.97
C ALA A 67 8.74 -3.78 -4.82
N LEU A 68 8.11 -4.50 -5.76
CA LEU A 68 8.79 -5.41 -6.70
C LEU A 68 9.72 -4.69 -7.70
N ARG A 69 9.62 -3.35 -7.86
CA ARG A 69 10.57 -2.59 -8.68
C ARG A 69 11.89 -2.29 -7.97
N HIS A 70 11.88 -2.35 -6.64
CA HIS A 70 13.03 -1.97 -5.81
C HIS A 70 13.69 -3.16 -5.13
N SER A 71 12.97 -4.27 -4.98
CA SER A 71 13.48 -5.48 -4.36
C SER A 71 13.01 -6.72 -5.10
N ASP A 72 13.91 -7.69 -5.25
CA ASP A 72 13.62 -9.00 -5.85
C ASP A 72 12.76 -9.89 -4.93
N LEU A 73 12.62 -9.51 -3.65
CA LEU A 73 11.83 -10.23 -2.66
C LEU A 73 10.85 -9.28 -1.98
N VAL A 74 9.56 -9.58 -2.13
CA VAL A 74 8.46 -8.90 -1.42
C VAL A 74 7.71 -9.92 -0.57
N GLN A 75 7.49 -9.59 0.70
CA GLN A 75 6.73 -10.41 1.63
C GLN A 75 5.45 -9.69 2.03
N ILE A 76 4.32 -10.41 2.07
CA ILE A 76 3.05 -9.90 2.58
C ILE A 76 2.80 -10.60 3.90
N LEU A 77 2.65 -9.83 4.98
CA LEU A 77 2.34 -10.33 6.32
C LEU A 77 1.00 -9.74 6.78
N GLU A 78 0.19 -10.56 7.43
CA GLU A 78 -0.97 -10.11 8.21
C GLU A 78 -0.49 -9.82 9.64
N PRO A 79 -0.79 -8.65 10.23
CA PRO A 79 -0.46 -8.33 11.62
C PRO A 79 -1.16 -9.20 12.66
#